data_AF-A0A517NWC7-F1
#
_entry.id   AF-A0A517NWC7-F1
#
_cell.length_a   1.000
_cell.length_b   1.000
_cell.length_c   1.000
_cell.angle_alpha   90.00
_cell.angle_beta   90.00
_cell.angle_gamma   90.00
#
_symmetry.space_group_name_H-M   'P 1'
#
loop_
_entity.id
_entity.type
_entity.pdbx_description
1 polymer ?
#
loop_
_entity_poly.entity_id
_entity_poly.type
_entity_poly.pdbx_seq_one_letter_code
_entity_poly.pdbx_strand_id
1 'polypeptide(L)'
;MRKMFLNKKGQGLVEYGLIIAGVALICAAAVSVFGHKTSDLIAAVATVLPGAHADDNGPIVAGKLIETTSGGSGAIALDAATIVANSDTGRLDNNVFGATTAGGGDGFGGLVLEP
;
A
#
# COMPACT_ATOMS: atom_id res chain seq x y z
N MET A 1 45.38 -4.31 20.14
CA MET A 1 44.13 -3.59 19.76
C MET A 1 44.13 -2.96 18.36
N ARG A 2 45.21 -3.02 17.55
CA ARG A 2 45.25 -2.38 16.20
C ARG A 2 44.59 -3.18 15.07
N LYS A 3 44.23 -4.45 15.31
CA LYS A 3 43.76 -5.40 14.27
C LYS A 3 42.24 -5.34 14.02
N MET A 4 41.47 -4.71 14.91
CA MET A 4 40.00 -4.58 14.76
C MET A 4 39.59 -3.43 13.82
N PHE A 5 40.45 -2.43 13.59
CA PHE A 5 40.16 -1.28 12.73
C PHE A 5 40.51 -1.48 11.24
N LEU A 6 40.93 -2.68 10.84
CA LEU A 6 41.42 -2.96 9.48
C LEU A 6 40.60 -4.03 8.74
N ASN A 7 39.45 -4.45 9.28
CA ASN A 7 38.57 -5.44 8.65
C ASN A 7 37.71 -4.81 7.52
N LYS A 8 38.37 -4.44 6.42
CA LYS A 8 37.74 -3.88 5.21
C LYS A 8 36.69 -4.80 4.56
N LYS A 9 36.79 -6.12 4.79
CA LYS A 9 35.84 -7.10 4.24
C LYS A 9 34.43 -6.96 4.81
N GLY A 10 34.29 -6.64 6.11
CA GLY A 10 32.99 -6.42 6.74
C GLY A 10 32.43 -5.01 6.50
N GLN A 11 33.33 -4.03 6.39
CA GLN A 11 32.96 -2.63 6.15
C GLN A 11 32.27 -2.43 4.80
N GLY A 12 32.79 -3.03 3.72
CA GLY A 12 32.17 -2.93 2.40
C GLY A 12 30.80 -3.62 2.33
N LEU A 13 30.62 -4.73 3.04
CA LEU A 13 29.32 -5.42 3.10
C LEU A 13 28.25 -4.55 3.78
N VAL A 14 28.62 -3.86 4.86
CA VAL A 14 27.71 -2.96 5.58
C VAL A 14 27.40 -1.70 4.77
N GLU A 15 28.37 -1.12 4.04
CA GLU A 15 28.11 0.06 3.20
C GLU A 15 27.09 -0.23 2.10
N TYR A 16 27.27 -1.31 1.33
CA TYR A 16 26.31 -1.65 0.29
C TYR A 16 24.95 -2.05 0.86
N GLY A 17 24.92 -2.77 1.99
CA GLY A 17 23.68 -3.10 2.68
C GLY A 17 22.91 -1.87 3.16
N LEU A 18 23.62 -0.88 3.72
CA LEU A 18 23.02 0.37 4.20
C LEU A 18 22.46 1.22 3.05
N ILE A 19 23.18 1.30 1.92
CA ILE A 19 22.72 2.03 0.74
C ILE A 19 21.46 1.38 0.16
N ILE A 20 21.44 0.05 0.02
CA ILE A 20 20.26 -0.68 -0.48
C ILE A 20 19.05 -0.48 0.44
N ALA A 21 19.25 -0.57 1.76
CA ALA A 21 18.19 -0.32 2.73
C ALA A 21 17.66 1.12 2.65
N GLY A 22 18.56 2.10 2.48
CA GLY A 22 18.19 3.51 2.32
C GLY A 22 17.35 3.77 1.05
N VAL A 23 17.76 3.22 -0.09
CA VAL A 23 17.00 3.34 -1.34
C VAL A 23 15.64 2.68 -1.22
N ALA A 24 15.58 1.46 -0.66
CA ALA A 24 14.33 0.74 -0.46
C ALA A 24 13.34 1.53 0.42
N LEU A 25 13.84 2.13 1.52
CA LEU A 25 13.02 2.94 2.42
C LEU A 25 12.47 4.20 1.74
N ILE A 26 13.31 4.93 0.99
CA ILE A 26 12.88 6.14 0.28
C ILE A 26 11.85 5.79 -0.79
N CYS A 27 12.06 4.71 -1.55
CA CYS A 27 11.10 4.22 -2.54
C CYS A 27 9.76 3.82 -1.89
N ALA A 28 9.79 3.10 -0.76
CA ALA A 28 8.57 2.72 -0.05
C ALA A 28 7.78 3.95 0.46
N ALA A 29 8.47 4.93 1.05
CA ALA A 29 7.86 6.17 1.50
C ALA A 29 7.29 6.99 0.33
N ALA A 30 8.01 7.08 -0.78
CA ALA A 30 7.55 7.78 -1.99
C ALA A 30 6.29 7.13 -2.55
N VAL A 31 6.27 5.81 -2.74
CA VAL A 31 5.08 5.08 -3.23
C VAL A 31 3.90 5.24 -2.28
N SER A 32 4.14 5.18 -0.97
CA SER A 32 3.11 5.38 0.05
C SER A 32 2.48 6.78 0.01
N VAL A 33 3.28 7.83 -0.17
CA VAL A 33 2.79 9.22 -0.21
C VAL A 33 2.19 9.61 -1.56
N PHE A 34 2.80 9.17 -2.66
CA PHE A 34 2.39 9.56 -4.01
C PHE A 34 1.25 8.71 -4.59
N GLY A 35 0.96 7.52 -4.03
CA GLY A 35 -0.10 6.63 -4.54
C GLY A 35 -1.47 7.30 -4.63
N HIS A 36 -2.00 7.79 -3.50
CA HIS A 36 -3.31 8.46 -3.48
C HIS A 36 -3.27 9.83 -4.18
N LYS A 37 -2.16 10.59 -4.07
CA LYS A 37 -2.05 11.91 -4.71
C LYS A 37 -2.06 11.84 -6.23
N THR A 38 -1.49 10.78 -6.80
CA THR A 38 -1.52 10.55 -8.25
C THR A 38 -2.93 10.16 -8.70
N SER A 39 -3.62 9.33 -7.91
CA SER A 39 -5.02 8.99 -8.15
C SER A 39 -5.93 10.21 -8.08
N ASP A 40 -5.74 11.09 -7.10
CA ASP A 40 -6.49 12.34 -6.95
C ASP A 40 -6.23 13.29 -8.13
N LEU A 41 -4.98 13.37 -8.60
CA LEU A 41 -4.64 14.18 -9.78
C LEU A 41 -5.32 13.62 -11.03
N ILE A 42 -5.31 12.31 -11.23
CA ILE A 42 -5.97 11.66 -12.37
C ILE A 42 -7.49 11.82 -12.29
N ALA A 43 -8.07 11.72 -11.10
CA ALA A 43 -9.49 11.97 -10.86
C ALA A 43 -9.86 13.42 -11.17
N ALA A 44 -9.05 14.38 -10.72
CA ALA A 44 -9.24 15.79 -11.04
C ALA A 44 -9.19 16.02 -12.57
N VAL A 45 -8.24 15.41 -13.27
CA VAL A 45 -8.16 15.50 -14.74
C VAL A 45 -9.38 14.84 -15.41
N ALA A 46 -9.82 13.66 -14.95
CA ALA A 46 -10.99 12.97 -15.49
C ALA A 46 -12.29 13.77 -15.31
N THR A 47 -12.42 14.56 -14.22
CA THR A 47 -13.56 15.48 -14.07
C THR A 47 -13.54 16.65 -15.03
N VAL A 48 -12.35 17.12 -15.44
CA VAL A 48 -12.18 18.26 -16.36
C VAL A 48 -12.27 17.82 -17.81
N LEU A 49 -11.85 16.58 -18.13
CA LEU A 49 -11.86 15.98 -19.46
C LEU A 49 -12.65 14.67 -19.45
N PRO A 50 -14.00 14.74 -19.39
CA PRO A 50 -14.83 13.53 -19.36
C PRO A 50 -14.75 12.75 -20.67
N GLY A 51 -14.85 11.43 -20.56
CA GLY A 51 -14.98 10.52 -21.69
C GLY A 51 -16.35 10.62 -22.37
N ALA A 52 -16.44 10.06 -23.58
CA ALA A 52 -17.62 10.18 -24.43
C ALA A 52 -18.80 9.30 -23.95
N HIS A 53 -18.55 8.29 -23.11
CA HIS A 53 -19.57 7.39 -22.58
C HIS A 53 -19.70 7.52 -21.06
N ALA A 54 -20.89 7.22 -20.55
CA ALA A 54 -21.18 7.30 -19.12
C ALA A 54 -20.27 6.39 -18.27
N ASP A 55 -19.85 5.26 -18.83
CA ASP A 55 -18.98 4.28 -18.17
C ASP A 55 -17.53 4.80 -18.02
N ASP A 56 -17.11 5.79 -18.84
CA ASP A 56 -15.78 6.40 -18.78
C ASP A 56 -15.65 7.45 -17.67
N ASN A 57 -16.78 7.91 -17.13
CA ASN A 57 -16.87 8.97 -16.13
C ASN A 57 -17.17 8.42 -14.73
N GLY A 58 -16.95 7.12 -14.52
CA GLY A 58 -17.08 6.48 -13.22
C GLY A 58 -16.12 7.07 -12.18
N PRO A 59 -16.45 6.99 -10.88
CA PRO A 59 -15.55 7.44 -9.82
C PRO A 59 -14.20 6.73 -9.90
N ILE A 60 -13.11 7.50 -10.04
CA ILE A 60 -11.76 6.95 -9.90
C ILE A 60 -11.47 6.82 -8.41
N VAL A 61 -11.46 5.57 -7.94
CA VAL A 61 -11.19 5.25 -6.54
C VAL A 61 -9.73 4.79 -6.40
N ALA A 62 -8.94 5.53 -5.63
CA ALA A 62 -7.66 5.02 -5.15
C ALA A 62 -7.93 3.82 -4.24
N GLY A 63 -7.55 2.62 -4.67
CA GLY A 63 -7.75 1.41 -3.89
C GLY A 63 -7.06 1.53 -2.53
N LYS A 64 -7.83 1.63 -1.45
CA LYS A 64 -7.33 1.50 -0.09
C LYS A 64 -7.11 0.00 0.15
N LEU A 65 -5.88 -0.48 -0.06
CA LEU A 65 -5.56 -1.90 0.15
C LEU A 65 -5.71 -2.32 1.61
N ILE A 66 -5.62 -1.37 2.55
CA ILE A 66 -5.76 -1.54 3.99
C ILE A 66 -6.59 -0.37 4.53
N GLU A 67 -7.62 -0.61 5.35
CA GLU A 67 -8.38 0.48 5.96
C GLU A 67 -7.48 1.26 6.91
N THR A 68 -7.39 2.55 6.63
CA THR A 68 -6.64 3.49 7.43
C THR A 68 -7.58 4.61 7.84
N THR A 69 -7.37 5.12 9.05
CA THR A 69 -8.10 6.22 9.65
C THR A 69 -7.15 7.36 9.98
N SER A 70 -7.68 8.55 10.20
CA SER A 70 -6.87 9.66 10.70
C SER A 70 -6.45 9.38 12.14
N GLY A 71 -5.15 9.23 12.38
CA GLY A 71 -4.57 9.07 13.72
C GLY A 71 -4.45 10.39 14.51
N GLY A 72 -5.03 11.49 14.00
CA GLY A 72 -4.79 12.85 14.50
C GLY A 72 -3.50 13.46 13.97
N SER A 73 -3.39 14.80 13.99
CA SER A 73 -2.22 15.57 13.50
C SER A 73 -1.74 15.22 12.09
N GLY A 74 -2.64 14.78 11.21
CA GLY A 74 -2.30 14.36 9.85
C GLY A 74 -1.57 13.01 9.75
N ALA A 75 -1.44 12.27 10.85
CA ALA A 75 -0.92 10.91 10.83
C ALA A 75 -1.95 9.94 10.24
N ILE A 76 -1.48 8.98 9.46
CA ILE A 76 -2.26 7.85 8.98
C ILE A 76 -2.12 6.73 10.00
N ALA A 77 -3.24 6.31 10.60
CA ALA A 77 -3.29 5.19 11.53
C ALA A 77 -4.03 4.01 10.91
N LEU A 78 -3.74 2.80 11.38
CA LEU A 78 -4.44 1.59 10.97
C LEU A 78 -5.85 1.60 11.56
N ASP A 79 -6.88 1.42 10.73
CA ASP A 79 -8.26 1.33 11.19
C ASP A 79 -8.61 -0.13 11.49
N ALA A 80 -8.09 -0.63 12.61
CA ALA A 80 -8.28 -2.03 13.00
C ALA A 80 -9.76 -2.42 13.13
N ALA A 81 -10.64 -1.48 13.53
CA ALA A 81 -12.06 -1.74 13.67
C ALA A 81 -12.73 -2.01 12.31
N THR A 82 -12.45 -1.16 11.32
CA THR A 82 -13.00 -1.34 9.97
C THR A 82 -12.32 -2.51 9.23
N ILE A 83 -11.05 -2.81 9.52
CA ILE A 83 -10.39 -4.02 8.99
C ILE A 83 -11.07 -5.28 9.52
N VAL A 84 -11.32 -5.37 10.83
CA VAL A 84 -12.00 -6.52 11.44
C VAL A 84 -13.43 -6.66 10.92
N ALA A 85 -14.16 -5.54 10.78
CA ALA A 85 -15.53 -5.58 10.25
C ALA A 85 -15.61 -6.06 8.78
N ASN A 86 -14.51 -5.96 8.03
CA ASN A 86 -14.43 -6.34 6.62
C ASN A 86 -13.51 -7.54 6.38
N SER A 87 -13.08 -8.26 7.42
CA SER A 87 -12.13 -9.37 7.28
C SER A 87 -12.66 -10.53 6.44
N ASP A 88 -13.98 -10.70 6.40
CA ASP A 88 -14.66 -11.73 5.60
C ASP A 88 -15.08 -11.23 4.21
N THR A 89 -14.67 -10.01 3.82
CA THR A 89 -14.96 -9.44 2.51
C THR A 89 -13.72 -9.49 1.61
N GLY A 90 -13.89 -10.02 0.40
CA GLY A 90 -12.83 -10.14 -0.59
C GLY A 90 -12.31 -8.79 -1.08
N ARG A 91 -11.28 -8.24 -0.43
CA ARG A 91 -10.74 -6.89 -0.69
C ARG A 91 -10.18 -6.70 -2.10
N LEU A 92 -9.60 -7.77 -2.66
CA LEU A 92 -9.00 -7.80 -4.00
C LEU A 92 -9.69 -8.82 -4.91
N ASP A 93 -10.71 -9.52 -4.41
CA ASP A 93 -11.22 -10.72 -5.07
C ASP A 93 -11.82 -10.41 -6.42
N ASN A 94 -12.58 -9.31 -6.53
CA ASN A 94 -13.13 -8.86 -7.80
C ASN A 94 -12.05 -8.41 -8.80
N ASN A 95 -10.91 -7.88 -8.32
CA ASN A 95 -9.82 -7.40 -9.15
C ASN A 95 -8.83 -8.51 -9.56
N VAL A 96 -8.71 -9.57 -8.76
CA VAL A 96 -7.74 -10.67 -8.95
C VAL A 96 -8.39 -11.92 -9.52
N PHE A 97 -9.59 -12.25 -9.06
CA PHE A 97 -10.33 -13.47 -9.44
C PHE A 97 -11.53 -13.19 -10.36
N GLY A 98 -11.85 -11.92 -10.62
CA GLY A 98 -13.08 -11.51 -11.29
C GLY A 98 -14.31 -11.76 -10.40
N ALA A 99 -15.51 -11.38 -10.88
CA ALA A 99 -16.78 -11.46 -10.14
C ALA A 99 -17.22 -12.88 -9.69
N THR A 100 -16.34 -13.88 -9.80
CA THR A 100 -16.57 -15.27 -9.47
C THR A 100 -15.54 -15.76 -8.45
N THR A 101 -15.56 -15.24 -7.22
CA THR A 101 -15.12 -16.08 -6.10
C THR A 101 -16.27 -17.02 -5.75
N ALA A 102 -16.09 -18.29 -6.11
CA ALA A 102 -16.97 -19.35 -5.71
C ALA A 102 -17.00 -19.44 -4.17
N GLY A 103 -18.18 -19.23 -3.58
CA GLY A 103 -18.49 -19.72 -2.24
C GLY A 103 -17.92 -18.93 -1.07
N GLY A 104 -18.21 -17.62 -0.98
CA GLY A 104 -18.32 -16.90 0.30
C GLY A 104 -17.10 -16.91 1.24
N GLY A 105 -15.92 -17.27 0.75
CA GLY A 105 -14.65 -17.21 1.46
C GLY A 105 -13.74 -16.20 0.80
N ASP A 106 -12.99 -15.47 1.62
CA ASP A 106 -11.98 -14.53 1.20
C ASP A 106 -10.80 -15.25 0.52
N GLY A 107 -10.39 -14.79 -0.66
CA GLY A 107 -9.34 -15.45 -1.44
C GLY A 107 -7.95 -15.46 -0.79
N PHE A 108 -7.75 -14.73 0.32
CA PHE A 108 -6.45 -14.52 0.95
C PHE A 108 -6.36 -14.88 2.45
N GLY A 109 -7.43 -15.38 3.07
CA GLY A 109 -7.45 -15.72 4.49
C GLY A 109 -7.42 -14.49 5.41
N GLY A 110 -8.40 -14.43 6.31
CA GLY A 110 -8.69 -13.24 7.11
C GLY A 110 -7.59 -12.83 8.08
N LEU A 111 -7.73 -11.64 8.65
CA LEU A 111 -6.78 -11.10 9.65
C LEU A 111 -6.73 -12.00 10.90
N VAL A 112 -5.55 -12.56 11.18
CA VAL A 112 -5.29 -13.25 12.46
C VAL A 112 -4.93 -12.20 13.52
N LEU A 113 -5.82 -11.99 14.50
CA LEU A 113 -5.52 -11.22 15.70
C LEU A 113 -4.94 -12.14 16.76
N GLU A 114 -3.66 -11.95 17.10
CA GLU A 114 -3.07 -12.57 18.29
C GLU A 114 -3.48 -11.77 19.55
N PRO A 115 -3.83 -12.45 20.66
CA PRO A 115 -4.30 -11.81 21.89
C PRO A 115 -3.24 -10.96 22.62
#